data_AF-A0A1H8BJN3-F1
#
_entry.id   AF-A0A1H8BJN3-F1
#
_cell.length_a   1.000
_cell.length_b   1.000
_cell.length_c   1.000
_cell.angle_alpha   90.00
_cell.angle_beta   90.00
_cell.angle_gamma   90.00
#
_symmetry.space_group_name_H-M   'P 1'
#
loop_
_entity.id
_entity.type
_entity.pdbx_description
1 polymer ?
#
loop_
_entity_poly.entity_id
_entity_poly.type
_entity_poly.pdbx_seq_one_letter_code
_entity_poly.pdbx_strand_id
1 'polypeptide(L)'
;MKTNKLKNQISYYQRKANFELNQSKESKANFNVEEKHEDNRIADPSVWEDLSQEYDITNATYDELQNISKKLYDAKQISLLEHGILTFNPTKSPQWDTITKGFSNPKWFLTDSDSSGKRNWIEEYGARIKRDKKIGNFVGLKHKQKVLKVLKRLA
;
A
#
# COMPACT_ATOMS: atom_id res chain seq x y z
N MET A 1 -33.46 33.04 -23.57
CA MET A 1 -32.62 32.35 -22.55
C MET A 1 -31.47 31.54 -23.17
N LYS A 2 -30.44 32.17 -23.77
CA LYS A 2 -29.24 31.46 -24.30
C LYS A 2 -27.90 32.05 -23.81
N THR A 3 -27.92 33.17 -23.10
CA THR A 3 -26.72 33.95 -22.75
C THR A 3 -26.02 33.51 -21.46
N ASN A 4 -26.73 32.91 -20.50
CA ASN A 4 -26.12 32.44 -19.23
C ASN A 4 -25.28 31.17 -19.38
N LYS A 5 -25.61 30.28 -20.32
CA LYS A 5 -24.91 29.01 -20.52
C LYS A 5 -23.52 29.21 -21.15
N LEU A 6 -23.41 30.16 -22.08
CA LEU A 6 -22.14 30.56 -22.72
C LEU A 6 -21.19 31.25 -21.74
N LYS A 7 -21.69 32.17 -20.88
CA LYS A 7 -20.85 32.83 -19.85
C LYS A 7 -20.29 31.83 -18.83
N ASN A 8 -21.07 30.83 -18.43
CA ASN A 8 -20.61 29.76 -17.53
C ASN A 8 -19.57 28.83 -18.17
N GLN A 9 -19.71 28.52 -19.46
CA GLN A 9 -18.71 27.73 -20.18
C GLN A 9 -17.39 28.50 -20.34
N ILE A 10 -17.43 29.80 -20.70
CA ILE A 10 -16.23 30.65 -20.80
C ILE A 10 -15.50 30.73 -19.45
N SER A 11 -16.26 30.90 -18.36
CA SER A 11 -15.72 30.89 -16.99
C SER A 11 -15.13 29.54 -16.56
N TYR A 12 -15.65 28.41 -17.07
CA TYR A 12 -15.13 27.08 -16.78
C TYR A 12 -13.76 26.86 -17.46
N TYR A 13 -13.63 27.20 -18.74
CA TYR A 13 -12.35 27.03 -19.45
C TYR A 13 -11.25 27.97 -18.96
N GLN A 14 -11.61 29.20 -18.56
CA GLN A 14 -10.66 30.12 -17.93
C GLN A 14 -10.16 29.61 -16.57
N ARG A 15 -11.05 29.01 -15.75
CA ARG A 15 -10.66 28.38 -14.48
C ARG A 15 -9.80 27.14 -14.68
N LYS A 16 -10.10 26.31 -15.68
CA LYS A 16 -9.31 25.13 -16.02
C LYS A 16 -7.90 25.50 -16.50
N ALA A 17 -7.79 26.51 -17.38
CA ALA A 17 -6.50 27.01 -17.86
C ALA A 17 -5.67 27.60 -16.72
N ASN A 18 -6.27 28.35 -15.79
CA ASN A 18 -5.56 28.88 -14.62
C ASN A 18 -5.15 27.80 -13.61
N PHE A 19 -5.93 26.73 -13.46
CA PHE A 19 -5.57 25.58 -12.64
C PHE A 19 -4.36 24.82 -13.23
N GLU A 20 -4.35 24.57 -14.55
CA GLU A 20 -3.23 23.94 -15.26
C GLU A 20 -1.96 24.83 -15.25
N LEU A 21 -2.13 26.15 -15.35
CA LEU A 21 -1.02 27.12 -15.28
C LEU A 21 -0.45 27.26 -13.86
N ASN A 22 -1.27 27.10 -12.82
CA ASN A 22 -0.81 27.07 -11.43
C ASN A 22 -0.19 25.73 -11.07
N GLN A 23 -0.69 24.61 -11.60
CA GLN A 23 -0.06 23.29 -11.45
C GLN A 23 1.33 23.24 -12.10
N SER A 24 1.55 23.95 -13.22
CA SER A 24 2.86 24.05 -13.87
C SER A 24 3.81 25.07 -13.20
N LYS A 25 3.29 25.99 -12.38
CA LYS A 25 4.10 26.92 -11.58
C LYS A 25 4.44 26.36 -10.19
N GLU A 26 3.55 25.59 -9.57
CA GLU A 26 3.80 24.91 -8.28
C GLU A 26 4.59 23.60 -8.44
N SER A 27 4.54 22.93 -9.60
CA SER A 27 5.40 21.76 -9.88
C SER A 27 6.88 22.10 -10.11
N LYS A 28 7.24 23.39 -10.09
CA LYS A 28 8.63 23.86 -10.01
C LYS A 28 9.11 24.10 -8.58
N ALA A 29 8.36 23.65 -7.57
CA ALA A 29 8.94 23.38 -6.27
C ALA A 29 9.95 22.23 -6.44
N ASN A 30 11.23 22.59 -6.47
CA ASN A 30 12.41 21.73 -6.51
C ASN A 30 12.14 20.29 -6.03
N PHE A 31 11.77 19.40 -6.96
CA PHE A 31 12.11 18.00 -6.81
C PHE A 31 13.63 17.95 -6.98
N ASN A 32 14.34 18.14 -5.86
CA ASN A 32 15.69 17.66 -5.76
C ASN A 32 15.62 16.19 -6.17
N VAL A 33 16.19 15.90 -7.33
CA VAL A 33 16.44 14.53 -7.79
C VAL A 33 17.09 13.85 -6.59
N GLU A 34 16.39 12.87 -6.02
CA GLU A 34 16.89 12.06 -4.92
C GLU A 34 18.34 11.68 -5.26
N GLU A 35 19.28 12.04 -4.39
CA GLU A 35 20.57 11.37 -4.39
C GLU A 35 20.25 9.88 -4.40
N LYS A 36 20.70 9.17 -5.44
CA LYS A 36 20.65 7.70 -5.44
C LYS A 36 21.52 7.25 -4.28
N HIS A 37 20.94 7.14 -3.10
CA HIS A 37 21.59 6.47 -1.99
C HIS A 37 21.86 5.05 -2.44
N GLU A 38 23.14 4.70 -2.55
CA GLU A 38 23.52 3.32 -2.79
C GLU A 38 23.00 2.45 -1.66
N ASP A 39 22.19 1.47 -2.03
CA ASP A 39 21.68 0.47 -1.11
C ASP A 39 22.81 -0.51 -0.73
N ASN A 40 23.52 -0.15 0.33
CA ASN A 40 24.65 -0.89 0.89
C ASN A 40 24.26 -2.18 1.61
N ARG A 41 22.97 -2.54 1.67
CA ARG A 41 22.55 -3.82 2.24
C ARG A 41 23.05 -4.98 1.38
N ILE A 42 23.43 -6.05 2.06
CA ILE A 42 23.91 -7.28 1.43
C ILE A 42 22.74 -8.25 1.34
N ALA A 43 22.60 -8.88 0.18
CA ALA A 43 21.57 -9.91 0.00
C ALA A 43 21.93 -11.15 0.80
N ASP A 44 21.07 -11.52 1.73
CA ASP A 44 21.19 -12.74 2.53
C ASP A 44 19.97 -13.65 2.31
N PRO A 45 20.10 -14.72 1.51
CA PRO A 45 19.00 -15.65 1.28
C PRO A 45 18.70 -16.58 2.47
N SER A 46 19.61 -16.73 3.44
CA SER A 46 19.42 -17.65 4.58
C SER A 46 18.26 -17.22 5.48
N VAL A 47 17.98 -15.91 5.52
CA VAL A 47 16.86 -15.32 6.27
C VAL A 47 15.50 -15.96 5.97
N TRP A 48 15.30 -16.55 4.77
CA TRP A 48 14.05 -17.24 4.45
C TRP A 48 13.85 -18.49 5.31
N GLU A 49 14.92 -19.27 5.50
CA GLU A 49 14.88 -20.49 6.31
C GLU A 49 14.65 -20.13 7.78
N ASP A 50 15.46 -19.20 8.32
CA ASP A 50 15.33 -18.72 9.70
C ASP A 50 13.90 -18.24 10.02
N LEU A 51 13.33 -17.41 9.14
CA LEU A 51 11.98 -16.88 9.31
C LEU A 51 10.89 -17.95 9.21
N SER A 52 11.04 -18.92 8.31
CA SER A 52 10.08 -20.02 8.15
C SER A 52 10.07 -20.98 9.35
N GLN A 53 11.19 -21.10 10.05
CA GLN A 53 11.30 -21.89 11.29
C GLN A 53 10.79 -21.10 12.51
N GLU A 54 10.99 -19.78 12.54
CA GLU A 54 10.58 -18.91 13.66
C GLU A 54 9.09 -18.56 13.64
N TYR A 55 8.49 -18.41 12.45
CA TYR A 55 7.12 -17.92 12.30
C TYR A 55 6.26 -18.80 11.39
N ASP A 56 5.00 -19.00 11.79
CA ASP A 56 3.95 -19.54 10.91
C ASP A 56 3.18 -18.38 10.26
N ILE A 57 3.44 -18.12 8.97
CA ILE A 57 2.79 -17.03 8.24
C ILE A 57 1.27 -17.24 8.02
N THR A 58 0.80 -18.48 8.20
CA THR A 58 -0.64 -18.80 8.18
C THR A 58 -1.31 -18.58 9.52
N ASN A 59 -0.53 -18.31 10.58
CA ASN A 59 -1.00 -18.08 11.93
C ASN A 59 -0.11 -17.06 12.68
N ALA A 60 0.03 -15.87 12.11
CA ALA A 60 0.86 -14.80 12.66
C ALA A 60 0.03 -13.56 12.99
N THR A 61 0.42 -12.84 14.04
CA THR A 61 -0.07 -11.51 14.37
C THR A 61 0.44 -10.47 13.36
N TYR A 62 -0.10 -9.26 13.42
CA TYR A 62 0.38 -8.17 12.57
C TYR A 62 1.79 -7.70 12.92
N ASP A 63 2.13 -7.67 14.21
CA ASP A 63 3.47 -7.26 14.66
C ASP A 63 4.53 -8.28 14.22
N GLU A 64 4.21 -9.58 14.27
CA GLU A 64 5.06 -10.64 13.70
C GLU A 64 5.23 -10.45 12.18
N LEU A 65 4.15 -10.13 11.43
CA LEU A 65 4.26 -9.81 10.00
C LEU A 65 5.19 -8.60 9.74
N GLN A 66 5.12 -7.57 10.58
CA GLN A 66 6.00 -6.41 10.47
C GLN A 66 7.46 -6.77 10.71
N ASN A 67 7.74 -7.63 11.70
CA ASN A 67 9.08 -8.13 11.99
C ASN A 67 9.63 -8.98 10.84
N ILE A 68 8.85 -9.92 10.32
CA ILE A 68 9.19 -10.73 9.14
C ILE A 68 9.52 -9.81 7.96
N SER A 69 8.65 -8.84 7.68
CA SER A 69 8.82 -7.90 6.58
C SER A 69 10.09 -7.07 6.72
N LYS A 70 10.39 -6.60 7.94
CA LYS A 70 11.61 -5.86 8.23
C LYS A 70 12.86 -6.71 8.03
N LYS A 71 12.91 -7.93 8.57
CA LYS A 71 14.04 -8.86 8.40
C LYS A 71 14.30 -9.16 6.92
N LEU A 72 13.25 -9.46 6.14
CA LEU A 72 13.35 -9.67 4.69
C LEU A 72 13.84 -8.43 3.94
N TYR A 73 13.38 -7.24 4.34
CA TYR A 73 13.81 -6.00 3.73
C TYR A 73 15.28 -5.73 4.03
N ASP A 74 15.70 -5.80 5.29
CA ASP A 74 17.08 -5.57 5.71
C ASP A 74 18.07 -6.53 5.02
N ALA A 75 17.65 -7.79 4.80
CA ALA A 75 18.39 -8.81 4.07
C ALA A 75 18.30 -8.69 2.53
N LYS A 76 17.74 -7.58 2.01
CA LYS A 76 17.56 -7.28 0.57
C LYS A 76 16.78 -8.36 -0.20
N GLN A 77 15.96 -9.15 0.50
CA GLN A 77 15.13 -10.19 -0.10
C GLN A 77 13.80 -9.65 -0.66
N ILE A 78 13.35 -8.51 -0.15
CA ILE A 78 12.20 -7.77 -0.67
C ILE A 78 12.53 -6.29 -0.86
N SER A 79 11.80 -5.65 -1.78
CA SER A 79 11.90 -4.21 -2.04
C SER A 79 11.25 -3.38 -0.93
N LEU A 80 11.58 -2.09 -0.88
CA LEU A 80 10.93 -1.12 0.01
C LEU A 80 9.42 -1.07 -0.22
N LEU A 81 8.96 -1.24 -1.46
CA LEU A 81 7.54 -1.24 -1.78
C LEU A 81 6.82 -2.46 -1.20
N GLU A 82 7.42 -3.65 -1.31
CA GLU A 82 6.84 -4.85 -0.69
C GLU A 82 6.82 -4.74 0.84
N HIS A 83 7.90 -4.22 1.42
CA HIS A 83 7.96 -3.91 2.85
C HIS A 83 6.83 -2.96 3.26
N GLY A 84 6.71 -1.82 2.59
CA GLY A 84 5.67 -0.82 2.87
C GLY A 84 4.26 -1.40 2.71
N ILE A 85 4.02 -2.26 1.72
CA ILE A 85 2.70 -2.90 1.56
C ILE A 85 2.37 -3.85 2.72
N LEU A 86 3.37 -4.57 3.24
CA LEU A 86 3.21 -5.49 4.38
C LEU A 86 3.02 -4.76 5.71
N THR A 87 3.69 -3.62 5.89
CA THR A 87 3.71 -2.89 7.16
C THR A 87 2.80 -1.67 7.23
N PHE A 88 2.10 -1.35 6.13
CA PHE A 88 1.15 -0.24 6.10
C PHE A 88 -0.10 -0.54 6.92
N ASN A 89 -0.35 0.32 7.91
CA ASN A 89 -1.56 0.29 8.72
C ASN A 89 -2.29 1.66 8.66
N PRO A 90 -3.38 1.78 7.89
CA PRO A 90 -4.13 3.03 7.79
C PRO A 90 -4.90 3.34 9.07
N THR A 91 -5.11 2.39 9.99
CA THR A 91 -5.78 2.69 11.26
C THR A 91 -4.94 3.57 12.17
N LYS A 92 -3.64 3.71 11.89
CA LYS A 92 -2.72 4.62 12.58
C LYS A 92 -2.61 5.99 11.89
N SER A 93 -3.31 6.21 10.77
CA SER A 93 -3.33 7.48 10.07
C SER A 93 -4.29 8.47 10.75
N PRO A 94 -3.94 9.76 10.89
CA PRO A 94 -4.85 10.79 11.38
C PRO A 94 -6.12 10.94 10.53
N GLN A 95 -6.09 10.47 9.28
CA GLN A 95 -7.23 10.53 8.36
C GLN A 95 -8.18 9.33 8.51
N TRP A 96 -7.83 8.31 9.30
CA TRP A 96 -8.63 7.09 9.45
C TRP A 96 -10.09 7.40 9.81
N ASP A 97 -10.30 8.17 10.88
CA ASP A 97 -11.65 8.50 11.35
C ASP A 97 -12.48 9.25 10.31
N THR A 98 -11.82 10.05 9.47
CA THR A 98 -12.47 10.79 8.40
C THR A 98 -12.88 9.86 7.26
N ILE A 99 -12.01 8.95 6.84
CA ILE A 99 -12.29 8.00 5.74
C ILE A 99 -13.27 6.89 6.16
N THR A 100 -13.35 6.59 7.46
CA THR A 100 -14.26 5.58 8.01
C THR A 100 -15.55 6.14 8.60
N LYS A 101 -15.75 7.46 8.51
CA LYS A 101 -16.97 8.09 9.00
C LYS A 101 -18.20 7.52 8.30
N GLY A 102 -19.14 7.00 9.07
CA GLY A 102 -20.37 6.37 8.55
C GLY A 102 -20.29 4.87 8.32
N PHE A 103 -19.13 4.23 8.54
CA PHE A 103 -19.01 2.77 8.57
C PHE A 103 -19.20 2.26 10.00
N SER A 104 -20.13 1.32 10.21
CA SER A 104 -20.47 0.78 11.53
C SER A 104 -19.38 -0.11 12.14
N ASN A 105 -18.47 -0.64 11.33
CA ASN A 105 -17.28 -1.35 11.77
C ASN A 105 -16.24 -1.37 10.64
N PRO A 106 -15.43 -0.30 10.48
CA PRO A 106 -14.44 -0.25 9.42
C PRO A 106 -13.33 -1.27 9.67
N LYS A 107 -13.36 -2.39 8.93
CA LYS A 107 -12.31 -3.40 8.95
C LYS A 107 -11.24 -3.08 7.91
N TRP A 108 -9.99 -2.88 8.37
CA TRP A 108 -8.84 -2.77 7.47
C TRP A 108 -8.49 -4.09 6.80
N PHE A 109 -8.55 -5.20 7.56
CA PHE A 109 -8.27 -6.54 7.06
C PHE A 109 -9.52 -7.21 6.50
N LEU A 110 -9.34 -8.17 5.57
CA LEU A 110 -10.42 -8.77 4.79
C LEU A 110 -10.83 -10.14 5.33
N THR A 111 -9.91 -10.86 5.95
CA THR A 111 -10.20 -12.11 6.67
C THR A 111 -10.56 -11.79 8.13
N ASP A 112 -10.82 -12.79 8.95
CA ASP A 112 -10.87 -12.61 10.40
C ASP A 112 -9.55 -13.07 11.04
N SER A 113 -9.29 -12.61 12.27
CA SER A 113 -8.20 -13.11 13.11
C SER A 113 -8.78 -13.98 14.21
N ASP A 114 -7.93 -14.80 14.83
CA ASP A 114 -8.28 -15.49 16.07
C ASP A 114 -8.36 -14.53 17.27
N SER A 115 -8.66 -15.08 18.46
CA SER A 115 -8.76 -14.32 19.71
C SER A 115 -7.44 -13.68 20.16
N SER A 116 -6.30 -14.15 19.66
CA SER A 116 -4.97 -13.59 19.91
C SER A 116 -4.53 -12.56 18.87
N GLY A 117 -5.36 -12.31 17.84
CA GLY A 117 -5.06 -11.40 16.75
C GLY A 117 -4.22 -12.02 15.63
N LYS A 118 -4.01 -13.34 15.65
CA LYS A 118 -3.31 -14.08 14.59
C LYS A 118 -4.19 -14.31 13.39
N ARG A 119 -3.58 -14.35 12.20
CA ARG A 119 -4.27 -14.40 10.91
C ARG A 119 -3.47 -15.18 9.90
N ASN A 120 -4.19 -15.79 8.97
CA ASN A 120 -3.61 -16.31 7.75
C ASN A 120 -3.33 -15.18 6.74
N TRP A 121 -2.06 -14.77 6.65
CA TRP A 121 -1.64 -13.67 5.77
C TRP A 121 -1.68 -14.03 4.29
N ILE A 122 -1.53 -15.31 3.95
CA ILE A 122 -1.69 -15.81 2.58
C ILE A 122 -3.14 -15.63 2.12
N GLU A 123 -4.10 -15.99 2.98
CA GLU A 123 -5.52 -15.79 2.70
C GLU A 123 -5.90 -14.31 2.62
N GLU A 124 -5.38 -13.48 3.54
CA GLU A 124 -5.61 -12.04 3.55
C GLU A 124 -5.18 -11.39 2.22
N TYR A 125 -3.95 -11.65 1.76
CA TYR A 125 -3.48 -11.11 0.48
C TYR A 125 -4.16 -11.75 -0.73
N GLY A 126 -4.55 -13.03 -0.63
CA GLY A 126 -5.42 -13.68 -1.61
C GLY A 126 -6.76 -12.97 -1.76
N ALA A 127 -7.40 -12.60 -0.64
CA ALA A 127 -8.64 -11.84 -0.62
C ALA A 127 -8.46 -10.43 -1.20
N ARG A 128 -7.35 -9.75 -0.87
CA ARG A 128 -7.05 -8.42 -1.41
C ARG A 128 -6.83 -8.43 -2.93
N ILE A 129 -6.15 -9.45 -3.47
CA ILE A 129 -6.01 -9.64 -4.93
C ILE A 129 -7.37 -9.82 -5.60
N LYS A 130 -8.26 -10.64 -5.02
CA LYS A 130 -9.63 -10.83 -5.53
C LYS A 130 -10.41 -9.52 -5.53
N ARG A 131 -10.30 -8.72 -4.45
CA ARG A 131 -10.93 -7.40 -4.34
C ARG A 131 -10.41 -6.43 -5.40
N ASP A 132 -9.10 -6.29 -5.53
CA ASP A 132 -8.49 -5.40 -6.53
C ASP A 132 -8.91 -5.76 -7.95
N LYS A 133 -8.96 -7.06 -8.27
CA LYS A 133 -9.47 -7.54 -9.56
C LYS A 133 -10.92 -7.10 -9.78
N LYS A 134 -11.78 -7.20 -8.75
CA LYS A 134 -13.20 -6.86 -8.83
C LYS A 134 -13.44 -5.37 -9.06
N ILE A 135 -12.61 -4.49 -8.48
CA ILE A 135 -12.77 -3.03 -8.58
C ILE A 135 -11.90 -2.39 -9.68
N GLY A 136 -11.20 -3.19 -10.49
CA GLY A 136 -10.34 -2.68 -11.57
C GLY A 136 -9.01 -2.06 -11.10
N ASN A 137 -8.56 -2.32 -9.87
CA ASN A 137 -7.29 -1.84 -9.35
C ASN A 137 -6.12 -2.74 -9.78
N PHE A 138 -5.74 -2.69 -11.07
CA PHE A 138 -4.71 -3.57 -11.62
C PHE A 138 -3.29 -3.29 -11.10
N VAL A 139 -3.00 -2.03 -10.74
CA VAL A 139 -1.71 -1.66 -10.12
C VAL A 139 -1.60 -2.32 -8.75
N GLY A 140 -2.61 -2.15 -7.89
CA GLY A 140 -2.68 -2.80 -6.59
C GLY A 140 -2.60 -4.33 -6.71
N LEU A 141 -3.31 -4.90 -7.68
CA LEU A 141 -3.30 -6.34 -7.95
C LEU A 141 -1.88 -6.86 -8.21
N LYS A 142 -1.12 -6.19 -9.09
CA LYS A 142 0.25 -6.60 -9.45
C LYS A 142 1.17 -6.60 -8.24
N HIS A 143 1.10 -5.55 -7.41
CA HIS A 143 1.94 -5.47 -6.21
C HIS A 143 1.55 -6.52 -5.16
N LYS A 144 0.25 -6.73 -4.93
CA LYS A 144 -0.23 -7.74 -3.98
C LYS A 144 0.08 -9.16 -4.44
N GLN A 145 0.12 -9.44 -5.74
CA GLN A 145 0.61 -10.72 -6.27
C GLN A 145 2.09 -10.97 -5.94
N LYS A 146 2.94 -9.93 -5.97
CA LYS A 146 4.34 -10.06 -5.53
C LYS A 146 4.43 -10.35 -4.04
N VAL A 147 3.68 -9.62 -3.23
CA VAL A 147 3.61 -9.88 -1.78
C VAL A 147 3.08 -11.30 -1.48
N LEU A 148 2.07 -11.78 -2.20
CA LEU A 148 1.60 -13.15 -2.03
C LEU A 148 2.70 -14.19 -2.34
N LYS A 149 3.57 -13.93 -3.33
CA LYS A 149 4.72 -14.82 -3.61
C LYS A 149 5.74 -14.81 -2.47
N VAL A 150 5.99 -13.64 -1.87
CA VAL A 150 6.83 -13.50 -0.67
C VAL A 150 6.25 -14.34 0.48
N LEU A 151 4.96 -14.16 0.79
CA LEU A 151 4.31 -14.88 1.89
C LEU A 151 4.29 -16.39 1.67
N LYS A 152 4.02 -16.85 0.44
CA LYS A 152 4.04 -18.29 0.11
C LYS A 152 5.42 -18.94 0.17
N ARG A 153 6.49 -18.15 0.12
CA ARG A 153 7.86 -18.67 0.28
C ARG A 153 8.21 -18.92 1.76
N LEU A 154 7.46 -18.32 2.69
CA LEU A 154 7.62 -18.52 4.13
C LEU A 154 6.79 -19.68 4.69
N ALA A 155 5.92 -20.27 3.87
CA ALA A 155 4.96 -21.32 4.27
C ALA A 155 5.38 -22.71 3.79
#